data_AF-A0A7C6DU39-F1
#
_entry.id   AF-A0A7C6DU39-F1
#
_cell.length_a   1.000
_cell.length_b   1.000
_cell.length_c   1.000
_cell.angle_alpha   90.00
_cell.angle_beta   90.00
_cell.angle_gamma   90.00
#
_symmetry.space_group_name_H-M   'P 1'
#
loop_
_entity.id
_entity.type
_entity.pdbx_description
1 polymer ?
#
loop_
_entity_poly.entity_id
_entity_poly.type
_entity_poly.pdbx_seq_one_letter_code
_entity_poly.pdbx_strand_id
1 'polypeptide(L)'
;MKFKYIKFRDLNDLLEKARELMGDELFHIFLSDVKIKIVKDSHIKRLGGLYKRDFKEILVYNDYLETFFHELGHHVFQHPKFARFFHFPYLWQAFESYKKTNYDFLGHQAKCHLEEFFAEIFSMFFCNYDHLKSYDFRLAQELEEAIQKIIDQGQEYIEVNIIWD
;
A
#
# COMPACT_ATOMS: atom_id res chain seq x y z
N MET A 1 -18.34 12.42 0.88
CA MET A 1 -17.31 13.14 1.65
C MET A 1 -16.04 13.11 0.81
N LYS A 2 -15.41 14.26 0.48
CA LYS A 2 -14.22 14.28 -0.38
C LYS A 2 -12.99 13.83 0.41
N PHE A 3 -12.16 12.95 -0.16
CA PHE A 3 -10.86 12.58 0.41
C PHE A 3 -10.02 13.84 0.65
N LYS A 4 -9.49 13.99 1.87
CA LYS A 4 -8.61 15.10 2.23
C LYS A 4 -7.19 14.58 2.22
N TYR A 5 -6.50 14.78 1.10
CA TYR A 5 -5.08 14.46 0.96
C TYR A 5 -4.25 15.14 2.07
N ILE A 6 -3.45 14.36 2.79
CA ILE A 6 -2.59 14.88 3.87
C ILE A 6 -1.20 15.17 3.29
N LYS A 7 -0.88 16.46 3.17
CA LYS A 7 0.40 16.94 2.63
C LYS A 7 1.45 17.11 3.72
N PHE A 8 2.65 16.58 3.49
CA PHE A 8 3.80 16.68 4.38
C PHE A 8 4.83 17.69 3.87
N ARG A 9 5.72 18.14 4.76
CA ARG A 9 6.77 19.13 4.42
C ARG A 9 7.99 18.48 3.80
N ASP A 10 8.35 17.30 4.27
CA ASP A 10 9.44 16.48 3.74
C ASP A 10 9.21 14.97 3.92
N LEU A 11 10.15 14.16 3.42
CA LEU A 11 10.08 12.71 3.42
C LEU A 11 10.10 12.12 4.83
N ASN A 12 10.86 12.72 5.76
CA ASN A 12 11.00 12.15 7.09
C ASN A 12 9.69 12.27 7.85
N ASP A 13 9.03 13.42 7.78
CA ASP A 13 7.70 13.62 8.40
C ASP A 13 6.67 12.64 7.82
N LEU A 14 6.71 12.40 6.50
CA LEU A 14 5.83 11.44 5.83
C LEU A 14 6.08 10.01 6.30
N LEU A 15 7.35 9.59 6.39
CA LEU A 15 7.73 8.25 6.81
C LEU A 15 7.46 8.02 8.30
N GLU A 16 7.65 9.03 9.14
CA GLU A 16 7.30 8.99 10.56
C GLU A 16 5.79 8.79 10.72
N LYS A 17 4.97 9.54 9.97
CA LYS A 17 3.52 9.35 10.00
C LYS A 17 3.10 7.97 9.47
N ALA A 18 3.71 7.52 8.38
CA ALA A 18 3.43 6.20 7.83
C ALA A 18 3.77 5.08 8.84
N ARG A 19 4.90 5.22 9.54
CA ARG A 19 5.32 4.32 10.63
C ARG A 19 4.33 4.33 11.79
N GLU A 20 3.85 5.51 12.21
CA GLU A 20 2.83 5.63 13.24
C GLU A 20 1.53 4.88 12.87
N LEU A 21 1.10 4.97 11.61
CA LEU A 21 -0.13 4.33 11.13
C LEU A 21 0.00 2.82 10.91
N MET A 22 1.15 2.34 10.43
CA MET A 22 1.39 0.92 10.20
C MET A 22 1.80 0.16 11.47
N GLY A 23 2.41 0.86 12.42
CA GLY A 23 3.21 0.25 13.48
C GLY A 23 4.62 -0.12 12.98
N ASP A 24 5.56 -0.11 13.93
CA ASP A 24 6.99 -0.31 13.67
C ASP A 24 7.31 -1.63 12.95
N GLU A 25 6.65 -2.70 13.36
CA GLU A 25 6.88 -4.04 12.85
C GLU A 25 6.50 -4.15 11.38
N LEU A 26 5.28 -3.75 11.03
CA LEU A 26 4.79 -3.80 9.65
C LEU A 26 5.56 -2.82 8.76
N PHE A 27 5.88 -1.63 9.28
CA PHE A 27 6.71 -0.65 8.59
C PHE A 27 8.08 -1.24 8.22
N HIS A 28 8.72 -1.93 9.16
CA HIS A 28 10.01 -2.59 8.90
C HIS A 28 9.87 -3.73 7.90
N ILE A 29 8.87 -4.61 8.06
CA ILE A 29 8.63 -5.75 7.15
C ILE A 29 8.46 -5.30 5.70
N PHE A 30 7.67 -4.25 5.46
CA PHE A 30 7.38 -3.78 4.11
C PHE A 30 8.50 -2.96 3.47
N LEU A 31 9.41 -2.39 4.26
CA LEU A 31 10.40 -1.44 3.76
C LEU A 31 11.86 -1.90 3.93
N SER A 32 12.12 -3.03 4.60
CA SER A 32 13.48 -3.52 4.88
C SER A 32 14.35 -3.65 3.63
N ASP A 33 13.74 -4.07 2.52
CA ASP A 33 14.44 -4.36 1.26
C ASP A 33 14.08 -3.35 0.15
N VAL A 34 13.61 -2.16 0.53
CA VAL A 34 13.04 -1.18 -0.39
C VAL A 34 13.75 0.17 -0.27
N LYS A 35 14.15 0.73 -1.40
CA LYS A 35 14.64 2.11 -1.46
C LYS A 35 13.46 3.05 -1.73
N ILE A 36 13.22 4.03 -0.87
CA ILE A 36 12.19 5.06 -1.09
C ILE A 36 12.84 6.29 -1.69
N LYS A 37 12.28 6.81 -2.78
CA LYS A 37 12.73 8.06 -3.41
C LYS A 37 11.56 8.96 -3.74
N ILE A 38 11.61 10.21 -3.26
CA ILE A 38 10.67 11.23 -3.71
C ILE A 38 11.15 11.78 -5.04
N VAL A 39 10.26 11.75 -6.05
CA VAL A 39 10.53 12.37 -7.35
C VAL A 39 9.62 13.58 -7.51
N LYS A 40 10.17 14.78 -7.33
CA LYS A 40 9.42 16.06 -7.42
C LYS A 40 9.22 16.54 -8.86
N ASP A 41 9.10 15.64 -9.83
CA ASP A 41 8.97 16.00 -11.24
C ASP A 41 7.56 15.74 -11.75
N SER A 42 6.82 16.82 -12.01
CA SER A 42 5.42 16.80 -12.47
C SER A 42 5.23 16.19 -13.87
N HIS A 43 6.31 15.85 -14.56
CA HIS A 43 6.28 15.31 -15.92
C HIS A 43 6.31 13.78 -15.99
N ILE A 44 6.49 13.07 -14.88
CA ILE A 44 6.39 11.61 -14.83
C ILE A 44 4.90 11.23 -14.74
N LYS A 45 4.20 11.31 -15.88
CA LYS A 45 2.75 11.08 -16.00
C LYS A 45 2.31 9.62 -16.07
N ARG A 46 3.22 8.68 -15.84
CA ARG A 46 2.94 7.25 -15.84
C ARG A 46 3.91 6.59 -14.88
N LEU A 47 3.47 5.52 -14.23
CA LEU A 47 4.23 4.46 -13.55
C LEU A 47 3.94 4.38 -12.05
N GLY A 48 3.05 3.46 -11.66
CA GLY A 48 3.24 2.74 -10.40
C GLY A 48 4.63 2.10 -10.41
N GLY A 49 5.32 2.14 -9.27
CA GLY A 49 6.65 1.56 -9.01
C GLY A 49 7.47 1.07 -10.23
N LEU A 50 8.57 1.76 -10.57
CA LEU A 50 9.52 1.27 -11.58
C LEU A 50 10.31 0.07 -11.02
N TYR A 51 9.92 -1.16 -11.38
CA TYR A 51 10.70 -2.36 -11.09
C TYR A 51 11.98 -2.36 -11.93
N LYS A 52 13.07 -1.82 -11.39
CA LYS A 52 14.36 -1.81 -12.08
C LYS A 52 15.23 -2.98 -11.61
N ARG A 53 15.10 -4.09 -12.34
CA ARG A 53 15.95 -5.29 -12.47
C ARG A 53 16.49 -6.00 -11.21
N ASP A 54 16.90 -5.36 -10.12
CA ASP A 54 17.38 -6.04 -8.90
C ASP A 54 17.17 -5.24 -7.59
N PHE A 55 16.57 -4.03 -7.67
CA PHE A 55 16.22 -3.20 -6.50
C PHE A 55 14.75 -2.81 -6.56
N LYS A 56 14.01 -2.96 -5.45
CA LYS A 56 12.64 -2.46 -5.33
C LYS A 56 12.71 -1.01 -4.88
N GLU A 57 12.52 -0.09 -5.81
CA GLU A 57 12.45 1.35 -5.53
C GLU A 57 10.98 1.77 -5.49
N ILE A 58 10.51 2.30 -4.36
CA ILE A 58 9.21 2.99 -4.28
C ILE A 58 9.45 4.45 -4.63
N LEU A 59 8.86 4.88 -5.75
CA LEU A 59 8.89 6.26 -6.20
C LEU A 59 7.65 6.97 -5.69
N VAL A 60 7.84 7.93 -4.77
CA VAL A 60 6.73 8.75 -4.26
C VAL A 60 6.71 10.06 -5.04
N TYR A 61 5.68 10.26 -5.85
CA TYR A 61 5.63 11.36 -6.83
C TYR A 61 5.16 12.71 -6.24
N ASN A 62 4.74 12.70 -4.99
CA ASN A 62 4.36 13.88 -4.23
C ASN A 62 4.56 13.61 -2.74
N ASP A 63 4.33 14.64 -1.92
CA ASP A 63 4.45 14.61 -0.47
C ASP A 63 3.11 14.29 0.22
N TYR A 64 2.19 13.58 -0.45
CA TYR A 64 0.93 13.13 0.13
C TYR A 64 1.05 11.71 0.68
N LEU A 65 0.50 11.50 1.88
CA LEU A 65 0.53 10.22 2.58
C LEU A 65 -0.23 9.12 1.82
N GLU A 66 -1.37 9.46 1.22
CA GLU A 66 -2.18 8.54 0.42
C GLU A 66 -1.41 8.07 -0.81
N THR A 67 -0.65 8.95 -1.46
CA THR A 67 0.20 8.55 -2.60
C THR A 67 1.31 7.62 -2.16
N PHE A 68 1.92 7.85 -1.00
CA PHE A 68 2.91 6.91 -0.45
C PHE A 68 2.30 5.53 -0.22
N PHE A 69 1.15 5.45 0.45
CA PHE A 69 0.50 4.16 0.70
C PHE A 69 -0.01 3.49 -0.57
N HIS A 70 -0.47 4.26 -1.56
CA HIS A 70 -0.85 3.73 -2.87
C HIS A 70 0.35 3.03 -3.55
N GLU A 71 1.50 3.71 -3.63
CA GLU A 71 2.71 3.14 -4.22
C GLU A 71 3.27 1.96 -3.40
N LEU A 72 3.14 2.02 -2.07
CA LEU A 72 3.44 0.88 -1.20
C LEU A 72 2.49 -0.30 -1.45
N GLY A 73 1.21 -0.02 -1.72
CA GLY A 73 0.22 -1.02 -2.09
C GLY A 73 0.62 -1.77 -3.36
N HIS A 74 1.08 -1.08 -4.40
CA HIS A 74 1.66 -1.71 -5.59
C HIS A 74 2.84 -2.62 -5.25
N HIS A 75 3.78 -2.11 -4.44
CA HIS A 75 4.92 -2.88 -3.98
C HIS A 75 4.48 -4.19 -3.29
N VAL A 76 3.56 -4.08 -2.33
CA VAL A 76 3.05 -5.21 -1.55
C VAL A 76 2.33 -6.22 -2.45
N PHE A 77 1.50 -5.74 -3.37
CA PHE A 77 0.72 -6.60 -4.27
C PHE A 77 1.58 -7.39 -5.26
N GLN A 78 2.70 -6.83 -5.68
CA GLN A 78 3.58 -7.45 -6.68
C GLN A 78 4.76 -8.21 -6.04
N HIS A 79 5.06 -7.98 -4.76
CA HIS A 79 6.17 -8.66 -4.06
C HIS A 79 5.78 -10.12 -3.70
N PRO A 80 6.49 -11.16 -4.17
CA PRO A 80 6.12 -12.57 -3.92
C PRO A 80 5.97 -12.94 -2.44
N LYS A 81 6.84 -12.39 -1.57
CA LYS A 81 6.74 -12.50 -0.10
C LYS A 81 5.37 -12.09 0.45
N PHE A 82 4.76 -11.02 -0.06
CA PHE A 82 3.54 -10.41 0.50
C PHE A 82 2.30 -10.72 -0.33
N ALA A 83 2.40 -10.67 -1.66
CA ALA A 83 1.31 -10.87 -2.62
C ALA A 83 0.49 -12.13 -2.32
N ARG A 84 1.16 -13.22 -1.91
CA ARG A 84 0.53 -14.50 -1.58
C ARG A 84 -0.57 -14.40 -0.51
N PHE A 85 -0.50 -13.44 0.40
CA PHE A 85 -1.48 -13.25 1.46
C PHE A 85 -2.69 -12.42 1.01
N PHE A 86 -2.53 -11.61 -0.03
CA PHE A 86 -3.57 -10.73 -0.56
C PHE A 86 -4.36 -11.34 -1.73
N HIS A 87 -4.03 -12.57 -2.14
CA HIS A 87 -4.79 -13.34 -3.13
C HIS A 87 -6.01 -14.06 -2.51
N PHE A 88 -6.82 -13.34 -1.73
CA PHE A 88 -8.07 -13.88 -1.19
C PHE A 88 -9.22 -13.78 -2.21
N PRO A 89 -10.14 -14.76 -2.28
CA PRO A 89 -11.20 -14.79 -3.29
C PRO A 89 -12.09 -13.55 -3.31
N TYR A 90 -12.25 -12.89 -2.15
CA TYR A 90 -13.10 -11.73 -2.03
C TYR A 90 -12.52 -10.47 -2.70
N LEU A 91 -11.19 -10.36 -2.83
CA LEU A 91 -10.56 -9.22 -3.50
C LEU A 91 -11.03 -9.09 -4.95
N TRP A 92 -11.08 -10.22 -5.67
CA TRP A 92 -11.56 -10.26 -7.05
C TRP A 92 -13.05 -9.96 -7.16
N GLN A 93 -13.85 -10.46 -6.22
CA GLN A 93 -15.29 -10.18 -6.18
C GLN A 93 -15.57 -8.70 -5.92
N ALA A 94 -14.84 -8.10 -4.98
CA ALA A 94 -14.88 -6.67 -4.72
C ALA A 94 -14.48 -5.91 -6.00
N PHE A 95 -13.32 -6.20 -6.59
CA PHE A 95 -12.89 -5.56 -7.82
C PHE A 95 -13.96 -5.60 -8.93
N GLU A 96 -14.53 -6.77 -9.23
CA GLU A 96 -15.58 -6.92 -10.26
C GLU A 96 -16.88 -6.17 -9.92
N SER A 97 -17.23 -6.07 -8.63
CA SER A 97 -18.36 -5.26 -8.17
C SER A 97 -18.08 -3.76 -8.38
N TYR A 98 -16.88 -3.32 -8.06
CA TYR A 98 -16.44 -1.93 -8.14
C TYR A 98 -16.27 -1.42 -9.58
N LYS A 99 -16.01 -2.32 -10.55
CA LYS A 99 -16.07 -1.97 -11.98
C LYS A 99 -17.44 -1.51 -12.43
N LYS A 100 -18.51 -2.07 -11.86
CA LYS A 100 -19.90 -1.89 -12.29
C LYS A 100 -20.59 -0.72 -11.61
N THR A 101 -19.95 -0.12 -10.62
CA THR A 101 -20.50 0.90 -9.75
C THR A 101 -19.67 2.19 -9.85
N ASN A 102 -20.33 3.34 -9.75
CA ASN A 102 -19.64 4.63 -9.65
C ASN A 102 -19.32 4.91 -8.18
N TYR A 103 -18.22 4.35 -7.71
CA TYR A 103 -17.62 4.78 -6.45
C TYR A 103 -16.88 6.10 -6.66
N ASP A 104 -17.26 7.12 -5.89
CA ASP A 104 -16.75 8.49 -6.02
C ASP A 104 -15.28 8.65 -5.59
N PHE A 105 -14.72 7.67 -4.87
CA PHE A 105 -13.36 7.73 -4.36
C PHE A 105 -12.33 6.94 -5.17
N LEU A 106 -12.76 6.03 -6.05
CA LEU A 106 -11.83 5.28 -6.88
C LEU A 106 -11.48 6.04 -8.15
N GLY A 107 -10.18 6.15 -8.44
CA GLY A 107 -9.69 6.62 -9.72
C GLY A 107 -10.15 5.71 -10.87
N HIS A 108 -10.13 6.25 -12.09
CA HIS A 108 -10.48 5.49 -13.30
C HIS A 108 -9.61 4.23 -13.46
N GLN A 109 -8.32 4.29 -13.08
CA GLN A 109 -7.38 3.17 -13.19
C GLN A 109 -7.76 1.98 -12.30
N ALA A 110 -8.23 2.25 -11.07
CA ALA A 110 -8.72 1.23 -10.15
C ALA A 110 -10.00 0.51 -10.63
N LYS A 111 -10.69 1.05 -11.63
CA LYS A 111 -11.80 0.35 -12.32
C LYS A 111 -11.31 -0.56 -13.44
N CYS A 112 -10.06 -0.42 -13.88
CA CYS A 112 -9.52 -1.16 -15.02
C CYS A 112 -8.54 -2.25 -14.60
N HIS A 113 -7.76 -2.01 -13.55
CA HIS A 113 -6.64 -2.88 -13.15
C HIS A 113 -6.77 -3.31 -11.69
N LEU A 114 -6.59 -4.61 -11.42
CA LEU A 114 -6.71 -5.17 -10.06
C LEU A 114 -5.62 -4.63 -9.13
N GLU A 115 -4.41 -4.43 -9.65
CA GLU A 115 -3.29 -3.85 -8.89
C GLU A 115 -3.57 -2.41 -8.46
N GLU A 116 -4.14 -1.61 -9.35
CA GLU A 116 -4.57 -0.23 -9.05
C GLU A 116 -5.73 -0.23 -8.04
N PHE A 117 -6.68 -1.15 -8.18
CA PHE A 117 -7.73 -1.34 -7.18
C PHE A 117 -7.15 -1.69 -5.81
N PHE A 118 -6.20 -2.63 -5.76
CA PHE A 118 -5.53 -3.02 -4.52
C PHE A 118 -4.77 -1.84 -3.91
N ALA A 119 -4.01 -1.08 -4.70
CA ALA A 119 -3.26 0.07 -4.24
C ALA A 119 -4.16 1.16 -3.61
N GLU A 120 -5.33 1.44 -4.22
CA GLU A 120 -6.31 2.38 -3.65
C GLU A 120 -6.89 1.88 -2.33
N ILE A 121 -7.35 0.62 -2.25
CA ILE A 121 -7.92 0.09 -1.01
C ILE A 121 -6.86 -0.04 0.10
N PHE A 122 -5.60 -0.32 -0.26
CA PHE A 122 -4.48 -0.38 0.67
C PHE A 122 -4.16 1.01 1.22
N SER A 123 -4.18 2.04 0.38
CA SER A 123 -4.10 3.44 0.84
C SER A 123 -5.25 3.80 1.78
N MET A 124 -6.47 3.38 1.43
CA MET A 124 -7.64 3.62 2.30
C MET A 124 -7.53 2.90 3.63
N PHE A 125 -6.99 1.68 3.65
CA PHE A 125 -6.81 0.90 4.87
C PHE A 125 -6.01 1.69 5.91
N PHE A 126 -4.88 2.30 5.54
CA PHE A 126 -4.05 3.05 6.50
C PHE A 126 -4.51 4.49 6.73
N CYS A 127 -5.02 5.17 5.70
CA CYS A 127 -5.36 6.59 5.80
C CYS A 127 -6.81 6.85 6.24
N ASN A 128 -7.72 5.89 6.02
CA ASN A 128 -9.15 6.07 6.21
C ASN A 128 -9.90 4.74 6.43
N TYR A 129 -9.42 3.95 7.39
CA TYR A 129 -9.94 2.62 7.71
C TYR A 129 -11.46 2.60 7.96
N ASP A 130 -11.97 3.55 8.76
CA ASP A 130 -13.41 3.63 9.08
C ASP A 130 -14.27 3.78 7.83
N HIS A 131 -13.78 4.54 6.85
CA HIS A 131 -14.46 4.66 5.56
C HIS A 131 -14.45 3.32 4.83
N LEU A 132 -13.28 2.70 4.64
CA LEU A 132 -13.18 1.38 3.98
C LEU A 132 -14.13 0.36 4.64
N LYS A 133 -14.13 0.26 5.96
CA LYS A 133 -15.00 -0.63 6.74
C LYS A 133 -16.49 -0.32 6.56
N SER A 134 -16.87 0.95 6.51
CA SER A 134 -18.27 1.35 6.29
C SER A 134 -18.78 1.01 4.88
N TYR A 135 -17.89 1.01 3.88
CA TYR A 135 -18.24 0.68 2.50
C TYR A 135 -18.20 -0.82 2.22
N ASP A 136 -17.17 -1.50 2.70
CA ASP A 136 -16.93 -2.91 2.47
C ASP A 136 -16.25 -3.55 3.68
N PHE A 137 -17.07 -3.89 4.67
CA PHE A 137 -16.63 -4.51 5.93
C PHE A 137 -15.82 -5.78 5.69
N ARG A 138 -16.25 -6.61 4.72
CA ARG A 138 -15.57 -7.88 4.45
C ARG A 138 -14.20 -7.64 3.83
N LEU A 139 -14.08 -6.68 2.92
CA LEU A 139 -12.78 -6.32 2.32
C LEU A 139 -11.82 -5.78 3.39
N ALA A 140 -12.31 -4.93 4.30
CA ALA A 140 -11.53 -4.45 5.43
C ALA A 140 -11.03 -5.61 6.31
N GLN A 141 -11.91 -6.54 6.67
CA GLN A 141 -11.55 -7.70 7.50
C GLN A 141 -10.51 -8.60 6.82
N GLU A 142 -10.67 -8.92 5.54
CA GLU A 142 -9.73 -9.79 4.82
C GLU A 142 -8.35 -9.13 4.68
N LEU A 143 -8.29 -7.79 4.58
CA LEU A 143 -7.04 -7.03 4.64
C LEU A 143 -6.38 -7.10 6.02
N GLU A 144 -7.15 -6.96 7.11
CA GLU A 144 -6.62 -7.13 8.48
C GLU A 144 -6.03 -8.52 8.68
N GLU A 145 -6.75 -9.56 8.26
CA GLU A 145 -6.29 -10.94 8.38
C GLU A 145 -5.03 -11.21 7.54
N ALA A 146 -4.93 -10.63 6.34
CA ALA A 146 -3.73 -10.73 5.50
C ALA A 146 -2.53 -10.02 6.14
N ILE A 147 -2.73 -8.82 6.69
CA ILE A 147 -1.69 -8.06 7.39
C ILE A 147 -1.23 -8.78 8.64
N GLN A 148 -2.14 -9.34 9.44
CA GLN A 148 -1.77 -10.09 10.64
C GLN A 148 -0.92 -11.31 10.28
N LYS A 149 -1.29 -12.07 9.23
CA LYS A 149 -0.48 -13.20 8.76
C LYS A 149 0.93 -12.78 8.31
N ILE A 150 1.06 -11.58 7.74
CA ILE A 150 2.37 -11.03 7.35
C ILE A 150 3.21 -10.69 8.58
N ILE A 151 2.60 -10.13 9.63
CA ILE A 151 3.26 -9.84 10.90
C ILE A 151 3.72 -11.16 11.53
N ASP A 152 2.81 -12.12 11.71
CA ASP A 152 3.09 -13.41 12.34
C ASP A 152 4.20 -14.18 11.62
N GLN A 153 4.22 -14.16 10.28
CA GLN A 153 5.26 -14.83 9.49
C GLN A 153 6.51 -13.96 9.27
N GLY A 154 6.41 -12.65 9.44
CA GLY A 154 7.52 -11.71 9.30
C GLY A 154 8.53 -11.86 10.42
N GLN A 155 8.08 -12.22 11.63
CA GLN A 155 8.91 -12.52 12.79
C GLN A 155 9.91 -13.67 12.52
N GLU A 156 9.52 -14.69 11.77
CA GLU A 156 10.40 -15.82 11.39
C GLU A 156 11.59 -15.39 10.52
N TYR A 157 11.50 -14.26 9.80
CA TYR A 157 12.60 -13.74 8.97
C TYR A 157 13.48 -12.71 9.70
N ILE A 158 12.97 -12.06 10.73
CA ILE A 158 13.72 -11.08 11.54
C ILE A 158 14.73 -11.80 12.45
N GLU A 159 14.40 -13.01 12.93
CA GLU A 159 15.32 -13.82 13.74
C GLU A 159 16.57 -14.31 12.99
N VAL A 160 16.63 -14.22 11.66
CA VAL A 160 17.72 -14.80 10.85
C VAL A 160 18.79 -13.79 10.41
N ASN A 161 18.63 -12.48 10.65
CA ASN A 161 19.63 -11.48 10.25
C ASN A 161 19.97 -10.50 11.38
N ILE A 162 20.72 -10.98 12.36
CA ILE A 162 21.58 -10.11 13.17
C ILE A 162 23.02 -10.62 13.02
N ILE A 163 23.72 -10.12 12.00
CA ILE A 163 25.18 -10.16 11.98
C ILE A 163 25.63 -8.86 12.64
N TRP A 164 26.15 -8.97 13.87
CA TRP A 164 26.87 -7.88 14.50
C TRP A 164 28.27 -7.82 13.87
N ASP A 165 28.60 -6.68 13.26
CA ASP A 165 30.00 -6.28 13.03
C ASP A 165 30.56 -5.61 14.30
#